data_AF-A0A2P2E7J8-F1
#
_entry.id   AF-A0A2P2E7J8-F1
#
_cell.length_a   1.000
_cell.length_b   1.000
_cell.length_c   1.000
_cell.angle_alpha   90.00
_cell.angle_beta   90.00
_cell.angle_gamma   90.00
#
_symmetry.space_group_name_H-M   'P 1'
#
loop_
_entity.id
_entity.type
_entity.pdbx_description
1 polymer ?
#
loop_
_entity_poly.entity_id
_entity_poly.type
_entity_poly.pdbx_seq_one_letter_code
_entity_poly.pdbx_strand_id
1 'polypeptide(L)'
;MAGESQAVEAAGQAGEHAGGGFPPFDPSLFSSQIFWFWLAFGALYIVLAAVVIPRIAKTLADRKSAIELDLKAAADETAAAQAARLEAEQAAAEARAQARKKVEEVRQAQEAAAAKAEAAATKKATTKITKAEEKIAAAREAALAGVNDTIGELAGAIVEQVSGIKPTAKALDSAVKSVTGAA
;
A
#
# COMPACT_ATOMS: atom_id res chain seq x y z
N MET A 1 85.36 44.60 66.16
CA MET A 1 86.35 43.99 65.25
C MET A 1 85.56 43.16 64.25
N ALA A 2 85.37 43.67 63.03
CA ALA A 2 86.19 43.38 61.83
C ALA A 2 85.53 42.20 61.07
N GLY A 3 84.90 42.43 59.91
CA GLY A 3 85.48 42.29 58.56
C GLY A 3 85.10 40.89 58.01
N GLU A 4 84.75 40.59 56.76
CA GLU A 4 84.81 41.18 55.41
C GLU A 4 83.76 40.41 54.56
N SER A 5 82.84 41.07 53.85
CA SER A 5 82.83 41.26 52.38
C SER A 5 83.30 40.10 51.50
N GLN A 6 82.40 39.54 50.69
CA GLN A 6 82.69 39.25 49.28
C GLN A 6 81.54 39.75 48.40
N ALA A 7 81.93 40.61 47.47
CA ALA A 7 81.09 41.38 46.58
C ALA A 7 80.74 40.58 45.32
N VAL A 8 79.49 40.71 44.88
CA VAL A 8 79.09 40.46 43.50
C VAL A 8 79.76 41.52 42.64
N GLU A 9 80.63 41.06 41.75
CA GLU A 9 81.37 41.87 40.79
C GLU A 9 80.43 42.23 39.64
N ALA A 10 79.71 43.34 39.82
CA ALA A 10 79.09 44.06 38.72
C ALA A 10 80.21 44.82 37.99
N ALA A 11 80.75 44.21 36.94
CA ALA A 11 81.64 44.89 36.00
C ALA A 11 80.79 45.89 35.18
N GLY A 12 80.71 47.12 35.70
CA GLY A 12 80.37 48.29 34.92
C GLY A 12 81.50 48.61 33.96
N GLN A 13 81.14 48.93 32.72
CA GLN A 13 82.05 49.63 31.81
C GLN A 13 81.38 50.94 31.44
N ALA A 14 81.90 52.00 32.06
CA ALA A 14 81.57 53.39 31.80
C ALA A 14 82.15 53.80 30.45
N GLY A 15 81.28 54.30 29.57
CA GLY A 15 81.65 55.17 28.47
C GLY A 15 80.87 56.46 28.62
N GLU A 16 81.58 57.55 28.95
CA GLU A 16 81.04 58.92 28.89
C GLU A 16 80.67 59.27 27.45
N HIS A 17 79.48 59.80 27.21
CA HIS A 17 79.28 60.99 26.37
C HIS A 17 77.96 61.69 26.73
N ALA A 18 78.01 63.02 26.68
CA ALA A 18 77.10 63.99 27.25
C ALA A 18 75.67 64.02 26.65
N GLY A 19 74.70 64.38 27.50
CA GLY A 19 73.58 65.25 27.12
C GLY A 19 72.17 64.65 27.07
N GLY A 20 71.43 64.77 28.18
CA GLY A 20 69.99 65.08 28.19
C GLY A 20 68.99 63.97 27.87
N GLY A 21 68.40 63.38 28.92
CA GLY A 21 67.18 62.57 28.81
C GLY A 21 67.02 61.58 29.97
N PHE A 22 65.78 61.32 30.39
CA PHE A 22 65.45 60.29 31.39
C PHE A 22 66.16 58.97 31.04
N PRO A 23 66.92 58.32 31.94
CA PRO A 23 67.82 57.21 31.61
C PRO A 23 67.24 56.06 30.76
N PRO A 24 65.96 55.67 30.86
CA PRO A 24 65.38 54.65 29.98
C PRO A 24 64.92 55.15 28.60
N PHE A 25 65.08 56.44 28.27
CA PHE A 25 64.85 57.01 26.93
C PHE A 25 66.14 57.44 26.23
N ASP A 26 67.26 56.77 26.51
CA ASP A 26 68.49 56.98 25.76
C ASP A 26 68.36 56.39 24.34
N PRO A 27 68.43 57.21 23.27
CA PRO A 27 68.24 56.76 21.90
C PRO A 27 69.30 55.79 21.38
N SER A 28 70.46 55.70 22.03
CA SER A 28 71.53 54.79 21.65
C SER A 28 71.20 53.31 21.91
N LEU A 29 70.34 53.02 22.89
CA LEU A 29 69.93 51.66 23.26
C LEU A 29 68.79 51.13 22.37
N PHE A 30 67.97 52.01 21.78
CA PHE A 30 66.83 51.59 20.95
C PHE A 30 67.25 50.84 19.68
N SER A 31 68.39 51.18 19.05
CA SER A 31 68.83 50.50 17.83
C SER A 31 69.11 49.01 18.03
N SER A 32 69.78 48.65 19.12
CA SER A 32 70.05 47.24 19.46
C SER A 32 68.77 46.50 19.86
N GLN A 33 67.90 47.14 20.66
CA GLN A 33 66.62 46.56 21.06
C GLN A 33 65.70 46.29 19.86
N ILE A 34 65.64 47.21 18.90
CA ILE A 34 64.85 47.07 17.67
C ILE A 34 65.41 45.94 16.79
N PHE A 35 66.73 45.81 16.68
CA PHE A 35 67.36 44.71 15.92
C PHE A 35 66.97 43.33 16.50
N TRP A 36 67.14 43.14 17.81
CA TRP A 36 66.75 41.89 18.47
C TRP A 36 65.24 41.65 18.47
N PHE A 37 64.44 42.72 18.60
CA PHE A 37 62.99 42.65 18.46
C PHE A 37 62.61 42.11 17.08
N TRP A 38 63.15 42.67 16.00
CA TRP A 38 62.88 42.17 14.64
C TRP A 38 63.37 40.75 14.43
N LEU A 39 64.52 40.39 14.99
CA LEU A 39 65.05 39.03 14.87
C LEU A 39 64.15 38.01 15.59
N ALA A 40 63.79 38.29 16.85
CA ALA A 40 62.92 37.41 17.65
C ALA A 40 61.49 37.39 17.10
N PHE A 41 60.94 38.54 16.74
CA PHE A 41 59.61 38.66 16.14
C PHE A 41 59.54 37.98 14.78
N GLY A 42 60.57 38.13 13.95
CA GLY A 42 60.68 37.45 12.65
C GLY A 42 60.74 35.94 12.81
N ALA A 43 61.56 35.44 13.74
CA ALA A 43 61.62 34.01 14.06
C ALA A 43 60.26 33.48 14.54
N LEU A 44 59.61 34.18 15.47
CA LEU A 44 58.27 33.82 15.96
C LEU A 44 57.21 33.86 14.85
N TYR A 45 57.25 34.88 14.00
CA TYR A 45 56.33 35.05 12.88
C TYR A 45 56.43 33.88 11.90
N ILE A 46 57.66 33.45 11.57
CA ILE A 46 57.88 32.29 10.70
C ILE A 46 57.30 31.03 11.32
N VAL A 47 57.49 30.79 12.62
CA VAL A 47 56.90 29.64 13.31
C VAL A 47 55.36 29.69 13.27
N LEU A 48 54.77 30.86 13.49
CA LEU A 48 53.32 31.02 13.48
C LEU A 48 52.74 30.81 12.08
N ALA A 49 53.37 31.40 11.06
CA ALA A 49 52.98 31.29 9.66
C ALA A 49 53.16 29.87 9.10
N ALA A 50 54.28 29.22 9.42
CA ALA A 50 54.63 27.91 8.85
C ALA A 50 54.07 26.72 9.64
N VAL A 51 53.74 26.87 10.93
CA VAL A 51 53.33 25.74 11.78
C VAL A 51 51.94 25.92 12.39
N VAL A 52 51.67 27.07 13.01
CA VAL A 52 50.43 27.25 13.78
C VAL A 52 49.23 27.49 12.87
N ILE A 53 49.33 28.43 11.94
CA ILE A 53 48.27 28.72 10.97
C ILE A 53 47.88 27.48 10.13
N PRO A 54 48.81 26.73 9.51
CA PRO A 54 48.43 25.55 8.72
C PRO A 54 47.79 24.44 9.56
N ARG A 55 48.15 24.29 10.84
CA ARG A 55 47.50 23.32 11.74
C ARG A 55 46.05 23.68 12.04
N ILE A 56 45.76 24.96 12.26
CA ILE A 56 44.39 25.45 12.46
C ILE A 56 43.59 25.32 11.17
N ALA A 57 44.19 25.71 10.04
CA ALA A 57 43.57 25.61 8.71
C ALA A 57 43.21 24.16 8.38
N LYS A 58 44.11 23.21 8.64
CA LYS A 58 43.86 21.77 8.46
C LYS A 58 42.66 21.31 9.30
N THR A 59 42.63 21.63 10.58
CA THR A 59 41.52 21.23 11.47
C THR A 59 40.18 21.81 11.00
N LEU A 60 40.18 23.06 10.53
CA LEU A 60 38.98 23.69 10.00
C LEU A 60 38.53 23.04 8.67
N ALA A 61 39.48 22.69 7.80
CA ALA A 61 39.21 21.99 6.55
C ALA A 61 38.65 20.58 6.81
N ASP A 62 39.26 19.82 7.72
CA ASP A 62 38.79 18.48 8.10
C ASP A 62 37.36 18.54 8.64
N ARG A 63 37.04 19.51 9.51
CA ARG A 63 35.68 19.71 10.03
C ARG A 63 34.68 20.10 8.94
N LYS A 64 35.05 21.03 8.04
CA LYS A 64 34.20 21.41 6.91
C LYS A 64 33.91 20.21 6.02
N SER A 65 34.93 19.44 5.69
CA SER A 65 34.79 18.24 4.86
C SER A 65 33.90 17.19 5.52
N ALA A 66 34.04 16.97 6.84
CA ALA A 66 33.16 16.06 7.57
C ALA A 66 31.70 16.54 7.55
N ILE A 67 31.46 17.83 7.80
CA ILE A 67 30.11 18.42 7.75
C ILE A 67 29.50 18.30 6.35
N GLU A 68 30.27 18.58 5.30
CA GLU A 68 29.80 18.46 3.91
C GLU A 68 29.48 17.00 3.55
N LEU A 69 30.31 16.05 4.01
CA LEU A 69 30.06 14.63 3.81
C LEU A 69 28.78 14.18 4.54
N ASP A 70 28.61 14.59 5.80
CA ASP A 70 27.44 14.25 6.61
C ASP A 70 26.16 14.86 6.04
N LEU A 71 26.22 16.12 5.57
CA LEU A 71 25.10 16.78 4.89
C LEU A 71 24.73 16.06 3.60
N LYS A 72 25.73 15.63 2.82
CA LYS A 72 25.49 14.88 1.58
C LYS A 72 24.87 13.52 1.89
N ALA A 73 25.42 12.78 2.84
CA ALA A 73 24.87 11.50 3.27
C ALA A 73 23.43 11.64 3.77
N ALA A 74 23.15 12.67 4.59
CA ALA A 74 21.80 12.94 5.06
C ALA A 74 20.84 13.30 3.91
N ALA A 75 21.30 14.07 2.92
CA ALA A 75 20.50 14.40 1.74
C ALA A 75 20.22 13.15 0.89
N ASP A 76 21.21 12.30 0.67
CA ASP A 76 21.08 11.05 -0.10
C ASP A 76 20.12 10.07 0.61
N GLU A 77 20.26 9.90 1.93
CA GLU A 77 19.34 9.07 2.74
C GLU A 77 17.91 9.64 2.73
N THR A 78 17.76 10.96 2.80
CA THR A 78 16.45 11.62 2.70
C THR A 78 15.82 11.40 1.32
N ALA A 79 16.61 11.51 0.25
CA ALA A 79 16.15 11.24 -1.10
C ALA A 79 15.75 9.78 -1.30
N ALA A 80 16.54 8.83 -0.79
CA ALA A 80 16.22 7.40 -0.81
C ALA A 80 14.93 7.10 -0.03
N ALA A 81 14.76 7.69 1.15
CA ALA A 81 13.55 7.54 1.95
C ALA A 81 12.31 8.12 1.25
N GLN A 82 12.44 9.26 0.57
CA GLN A 82 11.36 9.85 -0.22
C GLN A 82 11.01 8.97 -1.43
N ALA A 83 12.01 8.43 -2.14
CA ALA A 83 11.79 7.52 -3.26
C ALA A 83 11.07 6.23 -2.79
N ALA A 84 11.53 5.63 -1.69
CA ALA A 84 10.90 4.45 -1.12
C ALA A 84 9.45 4.71 -0.64
N ARG A 85 9.19 5.90 -0.07
CA ARG A 85 7.82 6.33 0.27
C ARG A 85 6.93 6.43 -0.96
N LEU A 86 7.42 7.08 -2.02
CA LEU A 86 6.67 7.23 -3.27
C LEU A 86 6.36 5.87 -3.91
N GLU A 87 7.33 4.96 -3.94
CA GLU A 87 7.14 3.60 -4.44
C GLU A 87 6.12 2.83 -3.61
N ALA A 88 6.20 2.92 -2.27
CA ALA A 88 5.22 2.30 -1.38
C ALA A 88 3.80 2.87 -1.56
N GLU A 89 3.67 4.18 -1.75
CA GLU A 89 2.39 4.84 -2.03
C GLU A 89 1.82 4.39 -3.38
N GLN A 90 2.65 4.30 -4.42
CA GLN A 90 2.26 3.80 -5.75
C GLN A 90 1.83 2.34 -5.68
N ALA A 91 2.63 1.47 -5.06
CA ALA A 91 2.29 0.06 -4.87
C ALA A 91 0.98 -0.11 -4.09
N ALA A 92 0.75 0.71 -3.06
CA ALA A 92 -0.50 0.70 -2.31
C ALA A 92 -1.70 1.22 -3.12
N ALA A 93 -1.50 2.19 -4.02
CA ALA A 93 -2.53 2.67 -4.92
C ALA A 93 -2.89 1.61 -5.98
N GLU A 94 -1.88 0.98 -6.59
CA GLU A 94 -2.05 -0.11 -7.56
C GLU A 94 -2.75 -1.32 -6.94
N ALA A 95 -2.33 -1.75 -5.74
CA ALA A 95 -2.97 -2.85 -5.04
C ALA A 95 -4.46 -2.58 -4.76
N ARG A 96 -4.80 -1.35 -4.36
CA ARG A 96 -6.21 -0.94 -4.17
C ARG A 96 -6.98 -0.92 -5.49
N ALA A 97 -6.36 -0.46 -6.58
CA ALA A 97 -6.99 -0.46 -7.90
C ALA A 97 -7.24 -1.88 -8.41
N GLN A 98 -6.25 -2.78 -8.26
CA GLN A 98 -6.38 -4.20 -8.61
C GLN A 98 -7.45 -4.91 -7.77
N ALA A 99 -7.50 -4.65 -6.46
CA ALA A 99 -8.54 -5.19 -5.59
C ALA A 99 -9.95 -4.75 -6.04
N ARG A 100 -10.14 -3.47 -6.35
CA ARG A 100 -11.42 -2.95 -6.88
C ARG A 100 -11.79 -3.60 -8.21
N LYS A 101 -10.83 -3.74 -9.14
CA LYS A 101 -11.05 -4.44 -10.42
C LYS A 101 -11.48 -5.88 -10.19
N LYS A 102 -10.79 -6.62 -9.32
CA LYS A 102 -11.11 -8.02 -9.01
C LYS A 102 -12.49 -8.17 -8.36
N VAL A 103 -12.88 -7.25 -7.48
CA VAL A 103 -14.23 -7.24 -6.90
C VAL A 103 -15.29 -7.03 -7.97
N GLU A 104 -15.08 -6.09 -8.90
CA GLU A 104 -16.02 -5.84 -9.98
C GLU A 104 -16.10 -7.02 -10.97
N GLU A 105 -14.97 -7.62 -11.33
CA GLU A 105 -14.92 -8.85 -12.14
C GLU A 105 -15.70 -10.00 -11.49
N VAL A 106 -15.50 -10.21 -10.18
CA VAL A 106 -16.24 -11.24 -9.43
C VAL A 106 -17.73 -10.92 -9.39
N ARG A 107 -18.11 -9.65 -9.18
CA ARG A 107 -19.51 -9.22 -9.18
C ARG A 107 -20.17 -9.52 -10.52
N GLN A 108 -19.54 -9.12 -11.63
CA GLN A 108 -20.03 -9.37 -12.98
C GLN A 108 -20.13 -10.86 -13.29
N ALA A 109 -19.12 -11.65 -12.90
CA ALA A 109 -19.14 -13.10 -13.08
C ALA A 109 -20.27 -13.76 -12.29
N GLN A 110 -20.52 -13.31 -11.06
CA GLN A 110 -21.61 -13.82 -10.23
C GLN A 110 -22.98 -13.43 -10.77
N GLU A 111 -23.17 -12.20 -11.23
CA GLU A 111 -24.42 -11.77 -11.87
C GLU A 111 -24.71 -12.61 -13.13
N ALA A 112 -23.69 -12.85 -13.97
CA ALA A 112 -23.82 -13.70 -15.14
C ALA A 112 -24.11 -15.18 -14.78
N ALA A 113 -23.48 -15.69 -13.72
CA ALA A 113 -23.73 -17.05 -13.23
C ALA A 113 -25.14 -17.20 -12.66
N ALA A 114 -25.61 -16.21 -11.89
CA ALA A 114 -26.96 -16.16 -11.34
C ALA A 114 -28.01 -16.13 -12.46
N ALA A 115 -27.85 -15.25 -13.45
CA ALA A 115 -28.76 -15.18 -14.59
C ALA A 115 -28.83 -16.51 -15.39
N LYS A 116 -27.69 -17.18 -15.58
CA LYS A 116 -27.66 -18.52 -16.20
C LYS A 116 -28.36 -19.57 -15.34
N ALA A 117 -28.14 -19.56 -14.04
CA ALA A 117 -28.77 -20.48 -13.10
C ALA A 117 -30.30 -20.29 -13.06
N GLU A 118 -30.76 -19.04 -13.02
CA GLU A 118 -32.18 -18.68 -13.09
C GLU A 118 -32.81 -19.14 -14.41
N ALA A 119 -32.18 -18.85 -15.56
CA ALA A 119 -32.68 -19.30 -16.85
C ALA A 119 -32.79 -20.84 -16.92
N ALA A 120 -31.79 -21.56 -16.40
CA ALA A 120 -31.81 -23.02 -16.33
C ALA A 120 -32.89 -23.55 -15.37
N ALA A 121 -33.09 -22.90 -14.22
CA ALA A 121 -34.13 -23.25 -13.26
C ALA A 121 -35.53 -23.03 -13.85
N THR A 122 -35.77 -21.88 -14.48
CA THR A 122 -37.03 -21.56 -15.18
C THR A 122 -37.32 -22.59 -16.28
N LYS A 123 -36.34 -22.93 -17.13
CA LYS A 123 -36.52 -23.96 -18.16
C LYS A 123 -36.89 -25.32 -17.57
N LYS A 124 -36.25 -25.73 -16.48
CA LYS A 124 -36.58 -26.97 -15.75
C LYS A 124 -37.99 -26.91 -15.15
N ALA A 125 -38.38 -25.78 -14.57
CA ALA A 125 -39.72 -25.58 -14.01
C ALA A 125 -40.80 -25.66 -15.10
N THR A 126 -40.64 -24.94 -16.21
CA THR A 126 -41.56 -25.01 -17.36
C THR A 126 -41.69 -26.44 -17.89
N THR A 127 -40.57 -27.15 -18.06
CA THR A 127 -40.60 -28.56 -18.51
C THR A 127 -41.38 -29.46 -17.54
N LYS A 128 -41.25 -29.25 -16.23
CA LYS A 128 -42.01 -30.01 -15.22
C LYS A 128 -43.49 -29.66 -15.26
N ILE A 129 -43.83 -28.38 -15.43
CA ILE A 129 -45.22 -27.92 -15.56
C ILE A 129 -45.87 -28.55 -16.78
N THR A 130 -45.25 -28.47 -17.96
CA THR A 130 -45.80 -29.09 -19.18
C THR A 130 -46.01 -30.59 -19.02
N LYS A 131 -45.04 -31.32 -18.44
CA LYS A 131 -45.21 -32.76 -18.16
C LYS A 131 -46.31 -33.05 -17.14
N ALA A 132 -46.54 -32.16 -16.17
CA ALA A 132 -47.63 -32.31 -15.22
C ALA A 132 -48.98 -32.05 -15.89
N GLU A 133 -49.08 -31.04 -16.76
CA GLU A 133 -50.26 -30.74 -17.56
C GLU A 133 -50.63 -31.90 -18.49
N GLU A 134 -49.65 -32.49 -19.18
CA GLU A 134 -49.85 -33.69 -20.01
C GLU A 134 -50.40 -34.87 -19.18
N LYS A 135 -49.85 -35.11 -17.99
CA LYS A 135 -50.32 -36.17 -17.09
C LYS A 135 -51.74 -35.89 -16.58
N ILE A 136 -52.06 -34.65 -16.25
CA ILE A 136 -53.40 -34.25 -15.80
C ILE A 136 -54.40 -34.43 -16.94
N ALA A 137 -54.05 -34.04 -18.17
CA ALA A 137 -54.90 -34.24 -19.34
C ALA A 137 -55.17 -35.72 -19.60
N ALA A 138 -54.13 -36.57 -19.58
CA ALA A 138 -54.26 -38.01 -19.74
C ALA A 138 -55.09 -38.65 -18.61
N ALA A 139 -54.88 -38.24 -17.36
CA ALA A 139 -55.67 -38.74 -16.23
C ALA A 139 -57.15 -38.31 -16.33
N ARG A 140 -57.42 -37.10 -16.83
CA ARG A 140 -58.78 -36.61 -17.07
C ARG A 140 -59.47 -37.41 -18.16
N GLU A 141 -58.79 -37.67 -19.27
CA GLU A 141 -59.32 -38.49 -20.38
C GLU A 141 -59.61 -39.92 -19.91
N ALA A 142 -58.68 -40.55 -19.19
CA ALA A 142 -58.88 -41.87 -18.61
C ALA A 142 -60.05 -41.92 -17.60
N ALA A 143 -60.20 -40.89 -16.76
CA ALA A 143 -61.32 -40.80 -15.82
C ALA A 143 -62.66 -40.64 -16.54
N LEU A 144 -62.73 -39.81 -17.60
CA LEU A 144 -63.94 -39.65 -18.40
C LEU A 144 -64.31 -40.94 -19.15
N ALA A 145 -63.32 -41.66 -19.69
CA ALA A 145 -63.54 -42.97 -20.30
C ALA A 145 -64.09 -43.98 -19.28
N GLY A 146 -63.47 -44.09 -18.09
CA GLY A 146 -63.94 -44.98 -17.02
C GLY A 146 -65.34 -44.63 -16.51
N VAL A 147 -65.69 -43.35 -16.46
CA VAL A 147 -67.06 -42.91 -16.11
C VAL A 147 -68.06 -43.37 -17.17
N ASN A 148 -67.75 -43.24 -18.46
CA ASN A 148 -68.62 -43.72 -19.53
C ASN A 148 -68.84 -45.23 -19.46
N ASP A 149 -67.81 -46.02 -19.16
CA ASP A 149 -67.91 -47.47 -18.99
C ASP A 149 -68.84 -47.82 -17.81
N THR A 150 -68.67 -47.16 -16.66
CA THR A 150 -69.55 -47.36 -15.50
C THR A 150 -70.99 -46.90 -15.73
N ILE A 151 -71.21 -45.83 -16.51
CA ILE A 151 -72.55 -45.38 -16.89
C ILE A 151 -73.20 -46.43 -17.80
N GLY A 152 -72.45 -47.02 -18.73
CA GLY A 152 -72.93 -48.11 -19.59
C GLY A 152 -73.35 -49.34 -18.80
N GLU A 153 -72.52 -49.78 -17.84
CA GLU A 153 -72.87 -50.88 -16.95
C GLU A 153 -74.10 -50.57 -16.08
N LEU A 154 -74.14 -49.38 -15.47
CA LEU A 154 -75.25 -48.98 -14.58
C LEU A 154 -76.57 -48.80 -15.36
N ALA A 155 -76.52 -48.15 -16.53
CA ALA A 155 -77.69 -48.00 -17.40
C ALA A 155 -78.20 -49.36 -17.90
N GLY A 156 -77.30 -50.28 -18.25
CA GLY A 156 -77.67 -51.64 -18.63
C GLY A 156 -78.35 -52.41 -17.50
N ALA A 157 -77.79 -52.34 -16.29
CA ALA A 157 -78.38 -52.96 -15.11
C ALA A 157 -79.78 -52.38 -14.79
N ILE A 158 -79.96 -51.06 -14.88
CA ILE A 158 -81.25 -50.41 -14.66
C ILE A 158 -82.27 -50.83 -15.73
N VAL A 159 -81.90 -50.87 -17.01
CA VAL A 159 -82.81 -51.27 -18.09
C VAL A 159 -83.20 -52.74 -17.96
N GLU A 160 -82.26 -53.63 -17.61
CA GLU A 160 -82.55 -55.05 -17.37
C GLU A 160 -83.53 -55.22 -16.19
N GLN A 161 -83.35 -54.45 -15.11
CA GLN A 161 -84.22 -54.50 -13.93
C GLN A 161 -85.61 -53.90 -14.15
N VAL A 162 -85.76 -52.88 -15.01
CA VAL A 162 -87.04 -52.21 -15.28
C VAL A 162 -87.82 -52.87 -16.42
N SER A 163 -87.15 -53.32 -17.48
CA SER A 163 -87.80 -53.87 -18.68
C SER A 163 -87.84 -55.39 -18.75
N GLY A 164 -87.02 -56.09 -17.95
CA GLY A 164 -86.89 -57.55 -17.98
C GLY A 164 -86.22 -58.11 -19.24
N ILE A 165 -85.75 -57.27 -20.15
CA ILE A 165 -85.06 -57.63 -21.39
C ILE A 165 -83.61 -57.24 -21.26
N LYS A 166 -82.69 -58.17 -21.53
CA LYS A 166 -81.25 -57.89 -21.54
C LYS A 166 -80.88 -57.11 -22.81
N PRO A 167 -80.50 -55.83 -22.70
CA PRO A 167 -80.15 -55.05 -23.88
C PRO A 167 -78.84 -55.52 -24.47
N THR A 168 -78.75 -55.62 -25.80
CA THR A 168 -77.51 -55.98 -26.49
C THR A 168 -76.46 -54.88 -26.31
N ALA A 169 -75.22 -55.26 -25.98
CA ALA A 169 -74.10 -54.34 -25.71
C ALA A 169 -73.96 -53.24 -26.78
N LYS A 170 -74.17 -53.57 -28.06
CA LYS A 170 -74.06 -52.64 -29.18
C LYS A 170 -75.09 -51.49 -29.16
N ALA A 171 -76.30 -51.74 -28.65
CA ALA A 171 -77.38 -50.74 -28.58
C ALA A 171 -77.22 -49.80 -27.38
N LEU A 172 -76.77 -50.35 -26.25
CA LEU A 172 -76.39 -49.60 -25.04
C LEU A 172 -75.25 -48.63 -25.34
N ASP A 173 -74.20 -49.13 -25.99
CA ASP A 173 -73.00 -48.36 -26.28
C ASP A 173 -73.29 -47.20 -27.25
N SER A 174 -74.17 -47.40 -28.24
CA SER A 174 -74.65 -46.33 -29.12
C SER A 174 -75.52 -45.30 -28.41
N ALA A 175 -76.36 -45.72 -27.46
CA ALA A 175 -77.25 -44.81 -26.73
C ALA A 175 -76.47 -43.94 -25.73
N VAL A 176 -75.52 -44.53 -24.99
CA VAL A 176 -74.65 -43.78 -24.06
C VAL A 176 -73.80 -42.76 -24.81
N LYS A 177 -73.18 -43.13 -25.95
CA LYS A 177 -72.41 -42.21 -26.80
C LYS A 177 -73.26 -41.04 -27.33
N SER A 178 -74.54 -41.28 -27.66
CA SER A 178 -75.45 -40.24 -28.15
C SER A 178 -75.80 -39.18 -27.10
N VAL A 179 -75.71 -39.53 -25.81
CA VAL A 179 -76.04 -38.64 -24.68
C VAL A 179 -74.80 -37.95 -24.12
N THR A 180 -73.64 -38.61 -24.11
CA THR A 180 -72.39 -38.04 -23.54
C THR A 180 -71.63 -37.12 -24.52
N GLY A 181 -72.11 -36.97 -25.77
CA GLY A 181 -71.56 -36.03 -26.74
C GLY A 181 -70.15 -36.38 -27.23
N ALA A 182 -69.71 -37.63 -27.06
CA ALA A 182 -68.46 -38.13 -27.62
C ALA A 182 -68.67 -38.47 -29.11
N ALA A 183 -68.31 -37.52 -29.98
CA ALA A 183 -67.95 -37.77 -31.37
C ALA A 183 -66.46 -38.06 -31.47
#